data_AF-A0A7G5DZD7-F1
#
_entry.id   AF-A0A7G5DZD7-F1
#
_cell.length_a   1.000
_cell.length_b   1.000
_cell.length_c   1.000
_cell.angle_alpha   90.00
_cell.angle_beta   90.00
_cell.angle_gamma   90.00
#
_symmetry.space_group_name_H-M   'P 1'
#
loop_
_entity.id
_entity.type
_entity.pdbx_description
1 polymer ?
#
loop_
_entity_poly.entity_id
_entity_poly.type
_entity_poly.pdbx_seq_one_letter_code
_entity_poly.pdbx_strand_id
1 'polypeptide(L)'
;MKDYHLYNKNGLAFYVFRKSQGVWRLAFGVLADDIKEACIDALILRFDTDVPELFYHHGKRQVVEVRAKKYSLWHIYLNNAYVGSIQYYTFTKQFNYHLEDNGLLSDDQVQKYIVLIQRGELKWIKDDMR
;
A
#
# COMPACT_ATOMS: atom_id res chain seq x y z
N MET A 1 -18.30 -6.04 2.99
CA MET A 1 -17.51 -4.83 3.29
C MET A 1 -17.42 -4.72 4.80
N LYS A 2 -16.22 -4.52 5.38
CA LYS A 2 -16.01 -4.51 6.84
C LYS A 2 -15.87 -3.08 7.35
N ASP A 3 -16.56 -2.78 8.45
CA ASP A 3 -16.52 -1.49 9.12
C ASP A 3 -15.53 -1.51 10.28
N TYR A 4 -14.87 -0.37 10.49
CA TYR A 4 -13.92 -0.15 11.58
C TYR A 4 -14.40 1.03 12.40
N HIS A 5 -14.60 0.80 13.69
CA HIS A 5 -15.23 1.75 14.59
C HIS A 5 -14.18 2.35 15.52
N LEU A 6 -14.23 3.67 15.70
CA LEU A 6 -13.52 4.34 16.79
C LEU A 6 -14.51 4.61 17.92
N TYR A 7 -14.26 3.98 19.06
CA TYR A 7 -15.09 4.08 20.25
C TYR A 7 -14.49 5.09 21.23
N ASN A 8 -15.35 5.81 21.95
CA ASN A 8 -14.92 6.55 23.12
C ASN A 8 -14.68 5.59 24.31
N LYS A 9 -14.22 6.15 25.44
CA LYS A 9 -13.96 5.38 26.68
C LYS A 9 -15.21 4.70 27.27
N ASN A 10 -16.40 5.13 26.87
CA ASN A 10 -17.68 4.57 27.31
C ASN A 10 -18.24 3.53 26.31
N GLY A 11 -17.46 3.13 25.30
CA GLY A 11 -17.86 2.12 24.31
C GLY A 11 -18.86 2.61 23.26
N LEU A 12 -19.08 3.92 23.15
CA LEU A 12 -19.94 4.50 22.12
C LEU A 12 -19.14 4.74 20.84
N ALA A 13 -19.61 4.20 19.71
CA ALA A 13 -19.02 4.43 18.40
C ALA A 13 -19.47 5.78 17.84
N PHE A 14 -18.54 6.71 17.66
CA PHE A 14 -18.82 8.00 17.04
C PHE A 14 -18.37 8.08 15.59
N TYR A 15 -17.39 7.25 15.22
CA TYR A 15 -16.74 7.29 13.91
C TYR A 15 -16.68 5.91 13.30
N VAL A 16 -17.09 5.81 12.04
CA VAL A 16 -17.06 4.55 11.29
C VAL A 16 -16.23 4.77 10.04
N PHE A 17 -15.15 4.01 9.91
CA PHE A 17 -14.32 3.97 8.71
C PHE A 17 -14.65 2.72 7.91
N ARG A 18 -14.73 2.89 6.60
CA ARG A 18 -15.10 1.83 5.66
C ARG A 18 -14.23 1.92 4.42
N LYS A 19 -13.75 0.78 3.94
CA LYS A 19 -13.11 0.67 2.62
C LYS A 19 -14.18 0.38 1.57
N SER A 20 -14.46 1.34 0.69
CA SER A 20 -15.40 1.20 -0.42
C SER A 20 -14.69 1.40 -1.75
N GLN A 21 -14.85 0.45 -2.68
CA GLN A 21 -14.21 0.47 -4.00
C GLN A 21 -12.69 0.73 -3.93
N GLY A 22 -12.01 0.12 -2.96
CA GLY A 22 -10.56 0.29 -2.77
C GLY A 22 -10.15 1.55 -1.98
N VAL A 23 -11.08 2.44 -1.62
CA VAL A 23 -10.78 3.71 -0.95
C VAL A 23 -11.32 3.70 0.48
N TRP A 24 -10.45 4.00 1.45
CA TRP A 24 -10.81 4.22 2.84
C TRP A 24 -11.48 5.58 3.03
N ARG A 25 -12.59 5.61 3.76
CA ARG A 25 -13.34 6.85 4.03
C ARG A 25 -13.95 6.80 5.43
N LEU A 26 -14.11 7.97 6.04
CA LEU A 26 -15.00 8.16 7.18
C LEU A 26 -16.45 8.11 6.66
N ALA A 27 -17.15 7.01 6.94
CA ALA A 27 -18.52 6.76 6.52
C ALA A 27 -19.56 7.35 7.47
N PHE A 28 -19.20 7.58 8.74
CA PHE A 28 -20.08 8.17 9.74
C PHE A 28 -19.27 8.98 10.76
N GLY A 29 -19.85 10.10 11.21
CA GLY A 29 -19.24 11.04 12.16
C GLY A 29 -18.50 12.19 11.46
N VAL A 30 -18.03 13.17 12.25
CA VAL A 30 -17.27 14.33 11.78
C VAL A 30 -16.00 14.46 12.61
N LEU A 31 -14.85 14.45 11.92
CA LEU A 31 -13.53 14.66 12.50
C LEU A 31 -12.89 15.88 11.83
N ALA A 32 -11.98 16.53 12.55
CA ALA A 32 -11.05 17.47 11.92
C ALA A 32 -10.26 16.74 10.82
N ASP A 33 -9.96 17.44 9.72
CA ASP A 33 -9.43 16.81 8.52
C ASP A 33 -8.08 16.13 8.76
N ASP A 34 -7.19 16.76 9.53
CA ASP A 34 -5.90 16.19 9.94
C ASP A 34 -6.04 14.87 10.69
N ILE A 35 -6.96 14.80 11.67
CA ILE A 35 -7.23 13.59 12.44
C ILE A 35 -7.86 12.50 11.56
N LYS A 36 -8.81 12.88 10.71
CA LYS A 36 -9.45 11.96 9.76
C LYS A 36 -8.43 11.34 8.82
N GLU A 37 -7.52 12.15 8.27
CA GLU A 37 -6.46 11.70 7.38
C GLU A 37 -5.48 10.76 8.10
N ALA A 38 -5.05 11.10 9.33
CA ALA A 38 -4.18 10.24 10.12
C ALA A 38 -4.82 8.88 10.46
N CYS A 39 -6.13 8.86 10.76
CA CYS A 39 -6.85 7.60 10.94
C CYS A 39 -6.89 6.76 9.65
N ILE A 40 -7.11 7.40 8.49
CA ILE A 40 -7.11 6.71 7.19
C ILE A 40 -5.72 6.15 6.88
N ASP A 41 -4.63 6.90 7.15
CA ASP A 41 -3.25 6.43 6.98
C ASP A 41 -2.99 5.15 7.77
N ALA A 42 -3.39 5.15 9.05
CA ALA A 42 -3.24 4.00 9.92
C ALA A 42 -4.02 2.77 9.40
N LEU A 43 -5.23 2.98 8.86
CA LEU A 43 -6.04 1.91 8.29
C LEU A 43 -5.40 1.33 7.01
N ILE A 44 -4.89 2.19 6.13
CA ILE A 44 -4.18 1.78 4.91
C ILE A 44 -2.99 0.91 5.30
N LEU A 45 -2.07 1.41 6.14
CA LEU A 45 -0.87 0.68 6.53
C LEU A 45 -1.17 -0.62 7.29
N ARG A 46 -2.28 -0.66 8.03
CA ARG A 46 -2.63 -1.83 8.84
C ARG A 46 -3.26 -2.97 8.04
N PHE A 47 -4.06 -2.65 7.03
CA PHE A 47 -4.97 -3.60 6.38
C PHE A 47 -4.70 -3.81 4.89
N ASP A 48 -4.06 -2.86 4.22
CA ASP A 48 -3.77 -2.95 2.80
C ASP A 48 -2.41 -3.61 2.60
N THR A 49 -2.41 -4.95 2.56
CA THR A 49 -1.17 -5.76 2.60
C THR A 49 -0.24 -5.58 1.41
N ASP A 50 -0.74 -4.96 0.33
CA ASP A 50 0.02 -4.59 -0.86
C ASP A 50 0.56 -3.15 -0.80
N VAL A 51 0.31 -2.43 0.29
CA VAL A 51 0.84 -1.08 0.54
C VAL A 51 2.05 -1.15 1.48
N PRO A 52 3.29 -1.15 0.98
CA PRO A 52 4.47 -1.16 1.84
C PRO A 52 4.72 0.19 2.53
N GLU A 53 4.25 1.30 1.94
CA GLU A 53 4.39 2.62 2.54
C GLU A 53 3.38 3.63 2.00
N LEU A 54 3.23 4.72 2.77
CA LEU A 54 2.62 5.96 2.34
C LEU A 54 3.47 7.13 2.82
N PHE A 55 3.45 8.22 2.07
CA PHE A 55 4.14 9.46 2.41
C PHE A 55 3.36 10.66 1.88
N TYR A 56 3.76 11.87 2.28
CA TYR A 56 3.13 13.11 1.81
C TYR A 56 4.07 13.86 0.87
N HIS A 57 3.54 14.31 -0.27
CA HIS A 57 4.23 15.17 -1.22
C HIS A 57 3.33 16.35 -1.58
N HIS A 58 3.81 17.58 -1.36
CA HIS A 58 3.04 18.82 -1.50
C HIS A 58 1.63 18.77 -0.84
N GLY A 59 1.58 18.27 0.40
CA GLY A 59 0.32 18.18 1.17
C GLY A 59 -0.65 17.10 0.67
N LYS A 60 -0.27 16.27 -0.29
CA LYS A 60 -1.08 15.16 -0.80
C LYS A 60 -0.49 13.82 -0.39
N ARG A 61 -1.33 12.95 0.17
CA ARG A 61 -0.99 11.55 0.44
C ARG A 61 -0.58 10.86 -0.87
N GLN A 62 0.53 10.17 -0.83
CA GLN A 62 1.02 9.24 -1.84
C GLN A 62 0.97 7.84 -1.24
N VAL A 63 0.12 6.98 -1.80
CA VAL A 63 0.03 5.57 -1.41
C VAL A 63 0.80 4.76 -2.43
N VAL A 64 1.82 4.03 -1.97
CA VAL A 64 2.56 3.11 -2.82
C VAL A 64 1.91 1.75 -2.72
N GLU A 65 1.57 1.14 -3.86
CA GLU A 65 1.07 -0.22 -3.92
C GLU A 65 2.01 -1.10 -4.75
N VAL A 66 2.49 -2.20 -4.16
CA VAL A 66 3.34 -3.18 -4.83
C VAL A 66 2.55 -4.46 -5.02
N ARG A 67 1.91 -4.57 -6.18
CA ARG A 67 0.94 -5.63 -6.49
C ARG A 67 1.60 -6.78 -7.23
N ALA A 68 1.59 -7.96 -6.62
CA ALA A 68 2.06 -9.18 -7.25
C ALA A 68 1.27 -9.52 -8.53
N LYS A 69 2.00 -9.97 -9.55
CA LYS A 69 1.53 -10.42 -10.87
C LYS A 69 2.13 -11.81 -11.14
N LYS A 70 1.64 -12.45 -12.20
CA LYS A 70 2.19 -13.73 -12.67
C LYS A 70 3.62 -13.55 -13.16
N TYR A 71 4.36 -14.64 -13.22
CA TYR A 71 5.75 -14.71 -13.71
C TYR A 71 6.74 -13.95 -12.83
N SER A 72 6.58 -14.04 -11.51
CA SER A 72 7.48 -13.43 -10.53
C SER A 72 7.68 -11.93 -10.79
N LEU A 73 6.56 -11.23 -11.04
CA LEU A 73 6.52 -9.82 -11.38
C LEU A 73 5.68 -9.07 -10.34
N TRP A 74 6.09 -7.87 -9.98
CA TRP A 74 5.31 -6.94 -9.16
C TRP A 74 5.21 -5.62 -9.91
N HIS A 75 4.00 -5.07 -9.96
CA HIS A 75 3.78 -3.72 -10.46
C HIS A 75 3.73 -2.75 -9.29
N ILE A 76 4.46 -1.65 -9.41
CA ILE A 76 4.45 -0.55 -8.46
C ILE A 76 3.46 0.50 -8.96
N TYR A 77 2.53 0.89 -8.10
CA TYR A 77 1.59 1.97 -8.35
C TYR A 77 1.79 3.06 -7.30
N LEU A 78 1.63 4.31 -7.71
CA LEU A 78 1.51 5.47 -6.84
C LEU A 78 0.12 6.06 -7.00
N ASN A 79 -0.70 6.03 -5.95
CA ASN A 79 -2.09 6.49 -6.01
C ASN A 79 -2.86 5.89 -7.21
N ASN A 80 -2.71 4.58 -7.46
CA ASN A 80 -3.25 3.82 -8.60
C ASN A 80 -2.67 4.13 -9.99
N ALA A 81 -1.73 5.07 -10.14
CA ALA A 81 -0.97 5.26 -11.37
C ALA A 81 0.22 4.29 -11.40
N TYR A 82 0.41 3.56 -12.50
CA TYR A 82 1.59 2.69 -12.65
C TYR A 82 2.85 3.55 -12.73
N VAL A 83 3.90 3.18 -11.99
CA VAL A 83 5.16 3.92 -11.94
C VAL A 83 6.41 3.05 -12.10
N GLY A 84 6.23 1.74 -12.24
CA GLY A 84 7.36 0.82 -12.40
C GLY A 84 7.03 -0.62 -12.07
N SER A 85 8.04 -1.47 -12.15
CA SER A 85 7.92 -2.89 -11.82
C SER A 85 9.18 -3.47 -11.22
N ILE A 86 9.02 -4.56 -10.48
CA ILE A 86 10.08 -5.40 -9.93
C ILE A 86 9.88 -6.79 -10.52
N GLN A 87 10.93 -7.42 -11.02
CA GLN A 87 10.86 -8.78 -11.55
C GLN A 87 11.96 -9.64 -10.92
N TYR A 88 11.59 -10.84 -10.49
CA TYR A 88 12.53 -11.85 -10.03
C TYR A 88 12.79 -12.88 -11.13
N TYR A 89 14.06 -13.02 -11.52
CA TYR A 89 14.51 -13.99 -12.49
C TYR A 89 14.92 -15.28 -11.78
N THR A 90 14.11 -16.33 -11.96
CA THR A 90 14.31 -17.62 -11.28
C THR A 90 15.64 -18.29 -11.65
N PHE A 91 16.11 -18.12 -12.89
CA PHE A 91 17.37 -18.71 -13.36
C PHE A 91 18.61 -18.09 -12.71
N THR A 92 18.69 -16.76 -12.69
CA THR A 92 19.82 -16.02 -12.10
C THR A 92 19.66 -15.79 -10.60
N LYS A 93 18.46 -16.02 -10.05
CA LYS A 93 18.06 -15.71 -8.67
C LYS A 93 18.25 -14.23 -8.31
N GLN A 94 18.02 -13.35 -9.27
CA GLN A 94 18.21 -11.90 -9.11
C GLN A 94 16.91 -11.15 -9.29
N PHE A 95 16.78 -10.06 -8.54
CA PHE A 95 15.75 -9.05 -8.74
C PHE A 95 16.29 -7.97 -9.66
N ASN A 96 15.53 -7.63 -10.70
CA ASN A 96 15.69 -6.37 -11.43
C ASN A 96 14.44 -5.53 -11.24
N TYR A 97 14.56 -4.23 -11.47
CA TYR A 97 13.43 -3.33 -11.44
C TYR A 97 13.57 -2.24 -12.49
N HIS A 98 12.46 -1.58 -12.76
CA HIS A 98 12.37 -0.42 -13.63
C HIS A 98 11.40 0.59 -12.99
N LEU A 99 11.79 1.86 -13.01
CA LEU A 99 10.95 2.99 -12.64
C LEU A 99 10.77 3.90 -13.85
N GLU A 100 9.58 4.50 -13.97
CA GLU A 100 9.33 5.56 -14.94
C GLU A 100 10.10 6.83 -14.57
N ASP A 101 10.73 7.49 -15.55
CA ASP A 101 11.72 8.58 -15.35
C ASP A 101 11.22 9.80 -14.56
N ASN A 102 9.90 9.98 -14.43
CA ASN A 102 9.26 11.10 -13.71
C ASN A 102 8.57 10.66 -12.41
N GLY A 103 8.97 9.52 -11.85
CA GLY A 103 8.42 8.98 -10.62
C GLY A 103 8.82 9.76 -9.36
N LEU A 104 7.94 9.78 -8.35
CA LEU A 104 8.27 10.26 -7.00
C LEU A 104 9.04 9.22 -6.17
N LEU A 105 9.30 8.04 -6.75
CA LEU A 105 9.97 6.93 -6.07
C LEU A 105 11.46 6.92 -6.43
N SER A 106 12.27 6.67 -5.40
CA SER A 106 13.71 6.51 -5.51
C SER A 106 14.11 5.03 -5.60
N ASP A 107 15.34 4.78 -6.06
CA ASP A 107 15.94 3.45 -6.05
C ASP A 107 15.96 2.83 -4.65
N ASP A 108 16.27 3.62 -3.61
CA ASP A 108 16.29 3.16 -2.21
C ASP A 108 14.93 2.62 -1.75
N GLN A 109 13.83 3.28 -2.18
CA GLN A 109 12.48 2.79 -1.90
C GLN A 109 12.21 1.46 -2.60
N VAL A 110 12.65 1.30 -3.85
CA VAL A 110 12.47 0.03 -4.56
C VAL A 110 13.29 -1.09 -3.92
N GLN A 111 14.51 -0.82 -3.49
CA GLN A 111 15.33 -1.79 -2.75
C GLN A 111 14.66 -2.24 -1.46
N LYS A 112 14.05 -1.31 -0.71
CA LYS A 112 13.23 -1.64 0.45
C LYS A 112 12.07 -2.58 0.07
N TYR A 113 11.37 -2.35 -1.03
CA TYR A 113 10.28 -3.24 -1.47
C TYR A 113 10.77 -4.63 -1.85
N ILE A 114 11.94 -4.75 -2.50
CA ILE A 114 12.58 -6.04 -2.79
C ILE A 114 12.83 -6.81 -1.50
N VAL A 115 13.37 -6.15 -0.46
CA VAL A 115 13.59 -6.78 0.85
C VAL A 115 12.27 -7.28 1.47
N LEU A 116 11.18 -6.52 1.36
CA LEU A 116 9.86 -6.95 1.84
C LEU A 116 9.31 -8.16 1.07
N ILE A 117 9.54 -8.22 -0.25
CA ILE A 117 9.20 -9.40 -1.08
C ILE A 117 10.00 -10.62 -0.63
N GLN A 118 11.31 -10.47 -0.42
CA GLN A 118 12.19 -11.55 0.04
C GLN A 118 11.78 -12.10 1.41
N ARG A 119 11.27 -11.24 2.30
CA ARG A 119 10.77 -11.64 3.63
C ARG A 119 9.35 -12.23 3.59
N GLY A 120 8.67 -12.18 2.45
CA GLY A 120 7.28 -12.62 2.31
C GLY A 120 6.26 -11.66 2.93
N GLU A 121 6.66 -10.44 3.27
CA GLU A 121 5.76 -9.38 3.76
C GLU A 121 4.92 -8.82 2.60
N LEU A 122 5.54 -8.70 1.42
CA LEU A 122 4.81 -8.54 0.16
C LEU A 122 4.59 -9.90 -0.50
N LYS A 123 3.37 -10.15 -0.96
CA LYS A 123 2.93 -11.47 -1.42
C LYS A 123 3.67 -11.93 -2.67
N TRP A 124 3.95 -13.22 -2.72
CA TRP A 124 4.23 -13.96 -3.96
C TRP A 124 2.92 -14.54 -4.52
N ILE A 125 2.83 -14.69 -5.84
CA ILE A 125 1.81 -15.55 -6.44
C ILE A 125 2.31 -17.00 -6.32
N LYS A 126 1.54 -17.84 -5.62
CA LYS A 126 1.93 -19.22 -5.25
C LYS A 126 2.34 -20.11 -6.42
N ASP A 127 1.85 -19.84 -7.62
CA ASP A 127 2.12 -20.65 -8.81
C ASP A 127 3.51 -20.40 -9.44
N ASP A 128 4.22 -19.33 -9.03
CA ASP A 128 5.51 -18.95 -9.62
C ASP A 128 6.75 -19.49 -8.87
N MET A 129 6.57 -20.17 -7.72
CA MET A 129 7.67 -20.71 -6.90
C MET A 129 7.96 -22.20 -7.17
N ARG A 130 7.65 -22.71 -8.36
CA ARG A 130 7.96 -24.09 -8.77
C ARG A 130 9.35 -24.23 -9.38
#